data_AF-A0A7I7SUK6-F1
#
_entry.id   AF-A0A7I7SUK6-F1
#
_cell.length_a   1.000
_cell.length_b   1.000
_cell.length_c   1.000
_cell.angle_alpha   90.00
_cell.angle_beta   90.00
_cell.angle_gamma   90.00
#
_symmetry.space_group_name_H-M   'P 1'
#
loop_
_entity.id
_entity.type
_entity.pdbx_description
1 polymer ?
#
loop_
_entity_poly.entity_id
_entity_poly.type
_entity_poly.pdbx_seq_one_letter_code
_entity_poly.pdbx_strand_id
1 'polypeptide(L)' 'MADAAAHGARILTDDDVPPGVPDLLGSIQVEAFFNDGKKLVTVHDAIRPGTGDQSEACHPPRRNPAG' A
#
# COMPACT_ATOMS: atom_id res chain seq x y z
N MET A 1 6.59 17.16 1.18
CA MET A 1 6.05 16.73 -0.13
C MET A 1 6.96 15.70 -0.77
N ALA A 2 8.16 16.07 -1.23
CA ALA A 2 9.08 15.14 -1.91
C ALA A 2 9.41 13.91 -1.04
N ASP A 3 9.69 14.13 0.25
CA ASP A 3 9.96 13.03 1.19
C ASP A 3 8.73 12.11 1.40
N ALA A 4 7.53 12.69 1.53
CA ALA A 4 6.29 11.94 1.67
C ALA A 4 5.96 11.10 0.41
N ALA A 5 6.18 11.66 -0.79
CA ALA A 5 5.99 10.93 -2.03
C ALA A 5 7.01 9.78 -2.16
N ALA A 6 8.29 10.08 -1.88
CA ALA A 6 9.36 9.09 -1.94
C ALA A 6 9.23 8.00 -0.86
N HIS A 7 8.64 8.32 0.29
CA HIS A 7 8.36 7.35 1.34
C HIS A 7 7.14 6.49 0.98
N GLY A 8 6.05 7.09 0.50
CA GLY A 8 4.83 6.39 0.09
C GLY A 8 5.09 5.32 -0.98
N ALA A 9 6.00 5.57 -1.92
CA ALA A 9 6.40 4.61 -2.94
C ALA A 9 7.13 3.36 -2.40
N ARG A 10 7.38 3.24 -1.08
CA ARG A 10 8.10 2.12 -0.44
C ARG A 10 7.23 1.30 0.50
N ILE A 11 5.98 1.69 0.72
CA ILE A 11 5.15 1.10 1.78
C ILE A 11 4.49 -0.20 1.31
N LEU A 12 4.02 -0.25 0.06
CA LEU A 12 3.31 -1.41 -0.47
C LEU A 12 4.17 -2.16 -1.50
N THR A 13 4.08 -3.48 -1.43
CA THR A 13 4.57 -4.40 -2.45
C THR A 13 3.40 -5.15 -3.11
N ASP A 14 3.63 -5.83 -4.23
CA ASP A 14 2.59 -6.66 -4.85
C ASP A 14 2.16 -7.84 -3.97
N ASP A 15 2.99 -8.20 -2.98
CA ASP A 15 2.64 -9.18 -1.95
C ASP A 15 1.55 -8.68 -0.99
N ASP A 16 1.41 -7.35 -0.83
CA ASP A 16 0.46 -6.74 0.11
C ASP A 16 -0.93 -6.46 -0.52
N VAL A 17 -1.08 -6.71 -1.82
CA VAL A 17 -2.29 -6.37 -2.57
C VAL A 17 -2.81 -7.55 -3.38
N PRO A 18 -4.13 -7.61 -3.65
CA PRO A 18 -4.68 -8.66 -4.51
C PRO A 18 -4.08 -8.67 -5.93
N PRO A 19 -4.07 -9.84 -6.61
CA PRO A 19 -3.61 -9.95 -8.00
C PRO A 19 -4.33 -8.98 -8.94
N GLY A 20 -3.59 -8.37 -9.87
CA GLY A 20 -4.11 -7.41 -10.84
C GLY A 20 -4.29 -5.99 -10.31
N VAL A 21 -4.16 -5.75 -9.00
CA VAL A 21 -4.12 -4.40 -8.44
C VAL A 21 -2.90 -3.60 -8.92
N PRO A 22 -1.66 -4.15 -8.95
CA PRO A 22 -0.49 -3.40 -9.41
C PRO A 22 -0.62 -2.89 -10.85
N ASP A 23 -1.22 -3.67 -11.75
CA ASP A 23 -1.43 -3.30 -13.16
C ASP A 23 -2.47 -2.17 -13.35
N LEU A 24 -3.41 -2.04 -12.41
CA LEU A 24 -4.48 -1.04 -12.46
C LEU A 24 -4.11 0.26 -11.75
N LEU A 25 -3.13 0.24 -10.83
CA LEU A 25 -2.80 1.33 -9.92
C LEU A 25 -1.39 1.87 -10.15
N GLY A 26 -1.22 2.74 -11.16
CA GLY A 26 0.08 3.38 -11.47
C GLY A 26 0.46 4.56 -10.57
N SER A 27 -0.51 5.22 -9.93
CA SER A 27 -0.24 6.35 -9.03
C SER A 27 -1.33 6.54 -7.99
N ILE A 28 -0.95 6.99 -6.79
CA ILE A 28 -1.87 7.33 -5.70
C ILE A 28 -1.79 8.83 -5.43
N GLN A 29 -2.96 9.46 -5.29
CA GLN A 29 -3.07 10.86 -4.92
C GLN A 29 -3.66 11.02 -3.52
N VAL A 30 -3.00 11.80 -2.68
CA VAL A 30 -3.44 12.08 -1.31
C VAL A 30 -3.38 13.57 -1.05
N GLU A 31 -4.50 14.15 -0.63
CA GLU A 31 -4.51 15.48 -0.06
C GLU A 31 -4.12 15.43 1.42
N ALA A 32 -3.06 16.13 1.79
CA ALA A 32 -2.57 16.18 3.17
C ALA A 32 -2.30 17.62 3.61
N PHE A 33 -2.46 17.88 4.91
CA PHE A 33 -2.11 19.16 5.51
C PHE A 33 -0.64 19.14 5.96
N PHE A 34 0.14 20.06 5.41
CA PHE A 34 1.51 20.33 5.84
C PHE A 34 1.54 21.62 6.66
N ASN A 35 2.69 21.92 7.26
CA ASN A 35 2.86 23.13 8.06
C ASN A 35 2.61 24.42 7.24
N ASP A 36 2.79 24.36 5.91
CA ASP A 36 2.48 25.43 4.95
C ASP A 36 1.09 25.30 4.30
N GLY A 37 0.17 24.51 4.89
CA GLY A 37 -1.19 24.34 4.41
C GLY A 37 -1.44 23.06 3.61
N LYS A 38 -2.64 22.95 3.01
CA LYS A 38 -3.12 21.78 2.28
C LYS A 38 -2.36 21.62 0.97
N LYS A 39 -1.86 20.41 0.69
CA LYS A 39 -1.16 20.09 -0.56
C LYS A 39 -1.58 18.72 -1.09
N LEU A 40 -1.64 18.59 -2.41
CA LEU A 40 -1.86 17.32 -3.10
C LEU A 40 -0.50 16.63 -3.31
N VAL A 41 -0.34 15.44 -2.75
CA VAL A 41 0.82 14.57 -2.94
C VAL A 41 0.45 13.52 -3.98
N THR A 42 1.29 13.36 -5.01
CA THR A 42 1.16 12.25 -5.96
C THR A 42 2.33 11.30 -5.75
N VAL A 43 2.03 10.03 -5.55
CA VAL A 43 2.99 8.94 -5.45
C VAL A 43 2.92 8.17 -6.77
N HIS A 44 4.00 8.17 -7.53
CA HIS A 44 4.15 7.33 -8.72
C HIS A 44 4.73 5.97 -8.32
N ASP A 45 4.38 4.92 -9.07
CA ASP A 45 4.89 3.56 -8.84
C ASP A 45 4.70 3.14 -7.37
N ALA A 46 3.48 3.34 -6.88
CA ALA A 46 3.17 3.22 -5.46
C ALA A 46 3.27 1.79 -4.92
N ILE A 47 3.27 0.79 -5.81
CA ILE A 47 3.36 -0.63 -5.49
C ILE A 47 4.65 -1.17 -6.11
N ARG A 48 5.53 -1.74 -5.28
CA ARG A 48 6.81 -2.30 -5.72
C ARG A 48 6.73 -3.82 -5.92
N PRO A 49 7.64 -4.40 -6.71
CA PRO A 49 7.81 -5.85 -6.69
C PRO A 49 8.19 -6.31 -5.28
N GLY A 50 7.43 -7.27 -4.77
CA GLY A 50 7.66 -7.98 -3.53
C GLY A 50 8.83 -8.96 -3.64
N THR A 51 9.23 -9.56 -2.51
CA THR A 51 10.32 -10.55 -2.47
C THR A 51 9.80 -11.97 -2.74
N GLY A 52 8.47 -12.16 -2.85
CA GLY A 52 7.86 -13.42 -3.26
C GLY A 52 7.70 -14.45 -2.14
N ASP A 53 7.72 -14.04 -0.86
CA ASP A 53 7.41 -14.92 0.27
C ASP A 53 5.92 -14.80 0.66
N GLN A 54 5.04 -15.26 -0.22
CA GLN A 54 3.57 -15.30 -0.02
C GLN A 54 3.14 -16.50 0.84
N SER A 55 3.93 -16.82 1.88
CA SER A 55 3.71 -18.01 2.72
C SER A 55 2.65 -17.80 3.82
N GLU A 56 2.14 -16.57 3.99
CA GLU A 56 1.12 -16.23 5.00
C GLU A 56 -0.18 -15.74 4.36
N ALA A 57 -0.52 -16.31 3.20
CA ALA A 57 -1.84 -16.15 2.62
C ALA A 57 -2.91 -16.69 3.60
N CYS A 58 -3.67 -15.76 4.15
CA CYS A 58 -5.00 -16.00 4.72
C CYS A 58 -5.01 -16.83 6.01
N HIS A 59 -4.85 -16.18 7.17
CA HIS A 59 -5.28 -16.76 8.44
C HIS A 59 -6.82 -16.83 8.43
N PRO A 60 -7.46 -18.02 8.35
CA PRO A 60 -8.90 -18.11 8.54
C PRO A 60 -9.25 -17.67 9.97
N PRO A 61 -10.42 -17.05 10.21
CA PRO A 61 -10.79 -16.67 11.57
C PRO A 61 -10.80 -17.90 12.46
N ARG A 62 -10.05 -17.86 13.58
CA ARG A 62 -10.09 -18.92 14.61
C ARG A 62 -11.56 -19.13 15.02
N ARG A 63 -12.14 -20.26 14.64
CA ARG A 63 -13.46 -20.70 15.09
C ARG A 63 -13.39 -20.91 16.61
N ASN A 64 -14.08 -20.09 17.37
CA ASN A 64 -14.21 -20.28 18.81
C ASN A 64 -15.07 -21.53 19.07
N PRO A 65 -14.67 -22.47 19.95
CA PRO A 65 -15.53 -23.60 20.29
C PRO A 65 -16.72 -23.06 21.10
N ALA A 66 -17.93 -23.21 20.54
CA ALA A 66 -19.16 -23.02 21.29
C ALA A 66 -19.23 -24.14 22.34
N GLY A 67 -19.07 -23.77 23.61
CA GLY A 67 -19.46 -24.55 24.78
C GLY A 67 -20.72 -23.96 25.38
#